data_AF-A0A2P7TAL5-F1
#
_entry.id   AF-A0A2P7TAL5-F1
#
_cell.length_a   1.000
_cell.length_b   1.000
_cell.length_c   1.000
_cell.angle_alpha   90.00
_cell.angle_beta   90.00
_cell.angle_gamma   90.00
#
_symmetry.space_group_name_H-M   'P 1'
#
loop_
_entity.id
_entity.type
_entity.pdbx_description
1 polymer ?
#
loop_
_entity_poly.entity_id
_entity_poly.type
_entity_poly.pdbx_seq_one_letter_code
_entity_poly.pdbx_strand_id
1 'polypeptide(L)'
;MRKQPAKMVKPANPKMDKTLKQKYKEDFAALTTLVNSFDPCGLIGSGAPPDEYDCLTHKLLSAVYNKKTLQELKDLVLHELTHHFAVLPDTATLEEPVKSRFYNNLNNLLAALENKFY
;
A
#
# COMPACT_ATOMS: atom_id res chain seq x y z
N MET A 1 -39.07 -36.66 15.98
CA MET A 1 -37.76 -36.02 15.77
C MET A 1 -37.77 -34.63 16.38
N ARG A 2 -36.99 -34.38 17.44
CA ARG A 2 -36.91 -33.05 18.10
C ARG A 2 -35.98 -32.15 17.27
N LYS A 3 -36.49 -31.02 16.78
CA LYS A 3 -35.66 -29.97 16.13
C LYS A 3 -34.84 -29.27 17.21
N GLN A 4 -33.54 -29.17 17.03
CA GLN A 4 -32.67 -28.37 17.91
C GLN A 4 -32.91 -26.86 17.64
N PRO A 5 -32.86 -25.98 18.65
CA PRO A 5 -32.99 -24.55 18.44
C PRO A 5 -31.73 -23.98 17.78
N ALA A 6 -31.93 -23.09 16.81
CA ALA A 6 -30.88 -22.34 16.15
C ALA A 6 -30.09 -21.51 17.19
N LYS A 7 -28.77 -21.66 17.21
CA LYS A 7 -27.88 -20.81 18.00
C LYS A 7 -27.96 -19.39 17.45
N MET A 8 -28.52 -18.49 18.23
CA MET A 8 -28.51 -17.05 17.97
C MET A 8 -27.06 -16.55 18.09
N VAL A 9 -26.44 -16.22 16.96
CA VAL A 9 -25.11 -15.60 16.91
C VAL A 9 -25.24 -14.22 17.52
N LYS A 10 -24.56 -13.98 18.64
CA LYS A 10 -24.56 -12.66 19.31
C LYS A 10 -23.93 -11.61 18.37
N PRO A 11 -24.48 -10.39 18.27
CA PRO A 11 -23.86 -9.33 17.48
C PRO A 11 -22.48 -8.99 18.07
N ALA A 12 -21.52 -8.75 17.18
CA ALA A 12 -20.17 -8.37 17.53
C ALA A 12 -20.16 -7.09 18.41
N ASN A 13 -19.33 -7.11 19.45
CA ASN A 13 -19.24 -6.09 20.50
C ASN A 13 -18.74 -4.73 19.93
N PRO A 14 -19.44 -3.60 20.15
CA PRO A 14 -19.12 -2.28 19.56
C PRO A 14 -17.85 -1.61 20.13
N LYS A 15 -17.13 -2.26 21.05
CA LYS A 15 -15.89 -1.74 21.67
C LYS A 15 -14.60 -2.10 20.89
N MET A 16 -14.72 -2.80 19.76
CA MET A 16 -13.60 -3.19 18.88
C MET A 16 -12.96 -2.02 18.10
N ASP A 17 -13.47 -0.80 18.21
CA ASP A 17 -13.40 0.11 17.07
C ASP A 17 -12.34 1.24 17.18
N LYS A 18 -12.05 1.77 18.38
CA LYS A 18 -11.15 2.95 18.48
C LYS A 18 -9.67 2.63 18.29
N THR A 19 -9.18 1.53 18.87
CA THR A 19 -7.76 1.16 18.80
C THR A 19 -7.37 0.69 17.41
N LEU A 20 -8.24 -0.08 16.75
CA LEU A 20 -8.04 -0.52 15.37
C LEU A 20 -8.04 0.67 14.39
N LYS A 21 -9.00 1.60 14.55
CA LYS A 21 -9.05 2.83 13.75
C LYS A 21 -7.79 3.68 13.92
N GLN A 22 -7.34 3.85 15.16
CA GLN A 22 -6.12 4.61 15.45
C GLN A 22 -4.90 3.96 14.80
N LYS A 23 -4.74 2.64 14.95
CA LYS A 23 -3.65 1.89 14.32
C LYS A 23 -3.66 2.02 12.80
N TYR A 24 -4.82 1.84 12.17
CA TYR A 24 -4.96 1.99 10.72
C TYR A 24 -4.58 3.39 10.26
N LYS A 25 -4.99 4.43 11.00
CA LYS A 25 -4.64 5.82 10.71
C LYS A 25 -3.13 6.07 10.82
N GLU A 26 -2.49 5.54 11.85
CA GLU A 26 -1.03 5.65 12.05
C GLU A 26 -0.26 4.92 10.94
N ASP A 27 -0.70 3.71 10.58
CA ASP A 27 -0.09 2.93 9.50
C ASP A 27 -0.28 3.57 8.14
N PHE A 28 -1.47 4.15 7.88
CA PHE A 28 -1.73 4.92 6.67
C PHE A 28 -0.79 6.13 6.58
N ALA A 29 -0.72 6.96 7.63
CA ALA A 29 0.16 8.14 7.64
C ALA A 29 1.65 7.79 7.44
N ALA A 30 2.10 6.70 8.08
CA ALA A 30 3.45 6.20 7.89
C ALA A 30 3.68 5.75 6.44
N LEU A 31 2.71 5.05 5.84
CA LEU A 31 2.80 4.58 4.47
C LEU A 31 2.74 5.72 3.46
N THR A 32 1.87 6.72 3.65
CA THR A 32 1.83 7.95 2.84
C THR A 32 3.22 8.60 2.82
N THR A 33 3.89 8.69 3.96
CA THR A 33 5.24 9.26 4.04
C THR A 33 6.25 8.47 3.21
N LEU A 34 6.19 7.13 3.25
CA LEU A 34 7.06 6.25 2.47
C LEU A 34 6.80 6.38 0.97
N VAL A 35 5.53 6.38 0.55
CA VAL A 35 5.15 6.49 -0.86
C VAL A 35 5.48 7.88 -1.42
N ASN A 36 5.26 8.95 -0.65
CA ASN A 36 5.65 10.30 -1.04
C ASN A 36 7.17 10.49 -1.09
N SER A 37 7.93 9.74 -0.30
CA SER A 37 9.41 9.74 -0.39
C SER A 37 9.92 8.95 -1.59
N PHE A 38 9.20 7.90 -2.00
CA PHE A 38 9.46 7.16 -3.23
C PHE A 38 9.22 8.06 -4.47
N ASP A 39 8.15 8.87 -4.43
CA ASP A 39 7.73 9.82 -5.47
C ASP A 39 7.94 9.32 -6.90
N PRO A 40 7.33 8.19 -7.27
CA PRO A 40 7.63 7.50 -8.53
C PRO A 40 7.35 8.35 -9.77
N CYS A 41 6.45 9.33 -9.66
CA CYS A 41 6.01 10.18 -10.75
C CYS A 41 6.56 11.61 -10.63
N GLY A 42 7.36 11.91 -9.60
CA GLY A 42 7.89 13.26 -9.36
C GLY A 42 6.83 14.30 -8.97
N LEU A 43 5.62 13.88 -8.57
CA LEU A 43 4.50 14.78 -8.25
C LEU A 43 4.81 15.59 -6.99
N ILE A 44 5.29 14.93 -5.94
CA ILE A 44 5.59 15.57 -4.66
C ILE A 44 6.76 16.54 -4.80
N GLY A 45 7.82 16.12 -5.48
CA GLY A 45 8.96 16.98 -5.81
C GLY A 45 8.58 18.19 -6.68
N SER A 46 7.50 18.10 -7.44
CA SER A 46 6.95 19.20 -8.26
C SER A 46 6.00 20.13 -7.50
N GLY A 47 5.77 19.88 -6.20
CA GLY A 47 4.89 20.68 -5.35
C GLY A 47 3.43 20.26 -5.36
N ALA A 48 3.12 19.07 -5.88
CA ALA A 48 1.77 18.51 -5.78
C ALA A 48 1.42 18.17 -4.32
N PRO A 49 0.12 18.12 -3.99
CA PRO A 49 -0.36 17.73 -2.66
C PRO A 49 0.13 16.34 -2.20
N PRO A 50 0.26 16.09 -0.89
CA PRO A 50 0.73 14.81 -0.35
C PRO A 50 -0.26 13.64 -0.54
N ASP A 51 -1.51 13.91 -0.92
CA ASP A 51 -2.58 12.93 -1.12
C ASP A 51 -2.65 12.39 -2.56
N GLU A 52 -1.79 12.84 -3.48
CA GLU A 52 -1.74 12.37 -4.87
C GLU A 52 -1.58 10.84 -5.00
N TYR A 53 -0.87 10.24 -4.04
CA TYR A 53 -0.65 8.78 -4.00
C TYR A 53 -1.56 8.03 -3.03
N ASP A 54 -2.65 8.64 -2.54
CA ASP A 54 -3.55 8.00 -1.57
C ASP A 54 -4.16 6.70 -2.11
N CYS A 55 -4.48 6.65 -3.41
CA CYS A 55 -4.98 5.43 -4.06
C CYS A 55 -3.97 4.26 -3.94
N LEU A 56 -2.69 4.51 -4.24
CA LEU A 56 -1.61 3.52 -4.10
C LEU A 56 -1.39 3.16 -2.62
N THR A 57 -1.40 4.15 -1.74
CA THR A 57 -1.23 3.98 -0.29
C THR A 57 -2.31 3.08 0.29
N HIS A 58 -3.59 3.31 -0.04
CA HIS A 58 -4.69 2.46 0.42
C HIS A 58 -4.56 1.02 -0.06
N LYS A 59 -4.15 0.81 -1.32
CA LYS A 59 -3.96 -0.53 -1.90
C LYS A 59 -2.82 -1.28 -1.23
N LEU A 60 -1.69 -0.62 -1.01
CA LEU A 60 -0.55 -1.19 -0.31
C LEU A 60 -0.90 -1.53 1.15
N LEU A 61 -1.57 -0.63 1.86
CA LEU A 61 -2.00 -0.89 3.24
C LEU A 61 -2.95 -2.09 3.32
N SER A 62 -3.91 -2.16 2.40
CA SER A 62 -4.81 -3.31 2.29
C SER A 62 -4.03 -4.61 2.01
N ALA A 63 -3.09 -4.60 1.07
CA ALA A 63 -2.28 -5.77 0.72
C ALA A 63 -1.44 -6.27 1.90
N VAL A 64 -0.81 -5.37 2.63
CA VAL A 64 -0.04 -5.68 3.84
C VAL A 64 -0.91 -6.33 4.92
N TYR A 65 -2.08 -5.76 5.20
CA TYR A 65 -3.02 -6.31 6.18
C TYR A 65 -3.59 -7.67 5.76
N ASN A 66 -3.69 -7.91 4.46
CA ASN A 66 -4.05 -9.20 3.87
C ASN A 66 -2.85 -10.17 3.72
N LYS A 67 -1.70 -9.88 4.35
CA LYS A 67 -0.52 -10.76 4.38
C LYS A 67 0.02 -11.15 3.01
N LYS A 68 -0.05 -10.22 2.05
CA LYS A 68 0.60 -10.37 0.76
C LYS A 68 2.12 -10.51 0.91
N THR A 69 2.77 -11.16 -0.04
CA THR A 69 4.23 -11.27 -0.06
C THR A 69 4.87 -9.98 -0.58
N LEU A 70 6.16 -9.74 -0.31
CA LEU A 70 6.86 -8.59 -0.87
C LEU A 70 6.86 -8.57 -2.41
N GLN A 71 6.90 -9.75 -3.04
CA GLN A 71 6.79 -9.87 -4.48
C GLN A 71 5.42 -9.38 -4.97
N GLU A 72 4.33 -9.79 -4.31
CA GLU A 72 2.99 -9.28 -4.64
C GLU A 72 2.85 -7.77 -4.39
N LEU A 73 3.49 -7.22 -3.37
CA LEU A 73 3.52 -5.77 -3.13
C LEU A 73 4.27 -5.04 -4.25
N LYS A 74 5.42 -5.58 -4.69
CA LYS A 74 6.17 -5.06 -5.82
C LYS A 74 5.33 -5.04 -7.10
N ASP A 75 4.69 -6.15 -7.40
CA ASP A 75 3.85 -6.29 -8.60
C ASP A 75 2.66 -5.33 -8.56
N LEU A 76 2.06 -5.12 -7.38
CA LEU A 76 1.02 -4.11 -7.17
C LEU A 76 1.53 -2.71 -7.48
N VAL A 77 2.68 -2.29 -6.95
CA VAL A 77 3.24 -0.96 -7.23
C VAL A 77 3.47 -0.78 -8.73
N LEU A 78 4.11 -1.76 -9.39
CA LEU A 78 4.39 -1.68 -10.83
C LEU A 78 3.10 -1.62 -11.66
N HIS A 79 2.08 -2.39 -11.28
CA HIS A 79 0.77 -2.37 -11.91
C HIS A 79 0.11 -0.99 -11.80
N GLU A 80 0.06 -0.41 -10.60
CA GLU A 80 -0.53 0.92 -10.40
C GLU A 80 0.21 2.00 -11.18
N LEU A 81 1.54 1.97 -11.19
CA LEU A 81 2.33 2.95 -11.94
C LEU A 81 2.13 2.85 -13.45
N THR A 82 1.92 1.64 -13.96
CA THR A 82 1.64 1.39 -15.38
C THR A 82 0.23 1.82 -15.75
N HIS A 83 -0.77 1.42 -14.97
CA HIS A 83 -2.18 1.52 -15.36
C HIS A 83 -2.90 2.76 -14.85
N HIS A 84 -2.46 3.34 -13.72
CA HIS A 84 -3.14 4.49 -13.10
C HIS A 84 -2.35 5.79 -13.21
N PHE A 85 -1.02 5.73 -13.17
CA PHE A 85 -0.18 6.92 -13.29
C PHE A 85 0.44 7.09 -14.67
N ALA A 86 0.32 6.08 -15.56
CA ALA A 86 0.87 6.07 -16.91
C ALA A 86 2.38 6.39 -16.99
N VAL A 87 3.13 6.13 -15.90
CA VAL A 87 4.55 6.48 -15.78
C VAL A 87 5.47 5.40 -16.32
N LEU A 88 4.99 4.16 -16.41
CA LEU A 88 5.77 3.04 -16.93
C LEU A 88 5.14 2.51 -18.22
N PRO A 89 5.45 3.09 -19.39
CA PRO A 89 5.21 2.41 -20.66
C PRO A 89 6.29 1.34 -20.81
N ASP A 90 6.06 0.16 -20.21
CA ASP A 90 6.96 -0.99 -20.23
C ASP A 90 8.34 -0.71 -19.60
N THR A 91 8.64 -1.35 -18.47
CA THR A 91 9.95 -1.22 -17.79
C THR A 91 11.16 -1.58 -18.67
N ALA A 92 10.94 -2.16 -19.84
CA ALA A 92 11.93 -2.36 -20.90
C ALA A 92 12.41 -1.05 -21.57
N THR A 93 11.65 0.06 -21.47
CA THR A 93 11.95 1.33 -22.17
C THR A 93 12.73 2.34 -21.32
N LEU A 94 12.81 2.14 -19.99
CA LEU A 94 13.59 3.01 -19.13
C LEU A 94 15.09 2.87 -19.43
N GLU A 95 15.74 3.98 -19.76
CA GLU A 95 17.18 4.04 -19.98
C GLU A 95 17.96 4.21 -18.67
N GLU A 96 19.24 3.84 -18.68
CA GLU A 96 20.14 4.14 -17.56
C GLU A 96 20.53 5.63 -17.57
N PRO A 97 20.71 6.27 -16.40
CA PRO A 97 20.65 5.71 -15.04
C PRO A 97 19.25 5.73 -14.41
N VAL A 98 18.22 6.16 -15.17
CA VAL A 98 16.85 6.36 -14.65
C VAL A 98 16.26 5.04 -14.17
N LYS A 99 16.44 3.97 -14.94
CA LYS A 99 16.00 2.62 -14.59
C LYS A 99 16.58 2.15 -13.25
N SER A 100 17.90 2.19 -13.09
CA SER A 100 18.54 1.79 -11.83
C SER A 100 18.07 2.62 -10.64
N ARG A 101 17.93 3.94 -10.81
CA ARG A 101 17.43 4.83 -9.75
C ARG A 101 16.01 4.47 -9.34
N PHE A 102 15.12 4.22 -10.31
CA PHE A 102 13.75 3.81 -10.06
C PHE A 102 13.69 2.51 -9.25
N TYR A 103 14.39 1.46 -9.68
CA TYR A 103 14.37 0.18 -8.97
C TYR A 103 15.03 0.24 -7.60
N ASN A 104 16.09 1.05 -7.42
CA ASN A 104 16.66 1.28 -6.10
C ASN A 104 15.66 1.93 -5.15
N ASN A 105 14.93 2.95 -5.60
CA ASN A 105 13.91 3.59 -4.78
C ASN A 105 12.74 2.65 -4.48
N LEU A 106 12.31 1.83 -5.44
CA LEU A 106 11.29 0.81 -5.23
C LEU A 106 11.74 -0.23 -4.19
N ASN A 107 12.98 -0.70 -4.28
CA ASN A 107 13.53 -1.65 -3.30
C ASN A 107 13.61 -1.03 -1.89
N ASN A 108 13.93 0.27 -1.79
CA ASN A 108 13.91 0.98 -0.51
C ASN A 108 12.50 1.05 0.09
N LEU A 109 11.48 1.32 -0.74
CA LEU A 109 10.08 1.28 -0.31
C LEU A 109 9.69 -0.11 0.21
N LEU A 110 10.04 -1.17 -0.53
CA LEU A 110 9.73 -2.56 -0.14
C LEU A 110 10.44 -2.96 1.15
N ALA A 111 11.71 -2.58 1.33
CA ALA A 111 12.44 -2.83 2.57
C ALA A 111 11.83 -2.07 3.78
N ALA A 112 11.34 -0.85 3.57
CA ALA A 112 10.63 -0.11 4.62
C ALA A 112 9.29 -0.75 4.99
N LEU A 113 8.57 -1.29 4.00
CA LEU A 113 7.35 -2.06 4.21
C LEU A 113 7.61 -3.36 4.97
N GLU A 114 8.66 -4.09 4.60
CA GLU A 114 9.08 -5.32 5.30
C GLU A 114 9.34 -5.03 6.77
N ASN A 115 10.26 -4.11 7.07
CA ASN A 115 10.66 -3.77 8.44
C ASN A 115 9.51 -3.27 9.33
N LYS A 116 8.47 -2.66 8.74
CA LYS A 116 7.35 -2.11 9.52
C LYS A 116 6.25 -3.14 9.78
N PHE A 117 6.03 -4.11 8.89
CA PHE A 117 4.81 -4.92 8.89
C PHE A 117 5.01 -6.44 8.93
N TYR A 118 6.24 -6.92 8.76
CA TYR A 118 6.61 -8.33 8.77
C TYR A 118 7.57 -8.61 9.92
#